data_AF-A0A2E7BI08-F1
#
_entry.id   AF-A0A2E7BI08-F1
#
_cell.length_a   1.000
_cell.length_b   1.000
_cell.length_c   1.000
_cell.angle_alpha   90.00
_cell.angle_beta   90.00
_cell.angle_gamma   90.00
#
_symmetry.space_group_name_H-M   'P 1'
#
loop_
_entity.id
_entity.type
_entity.pdbx_description
1 polymer ?
#
loop_
_entity_poly.entity_id
_entity_poly.type
_entity_poly.pdbx_seq_one_letter_code
_entity_poly.pdbx_strand_id
1 'polypeptide(L)' 'MGRKNWCESVDEMQRDSDAYLYRFNNKRPHQARNMDGRTPSEAFKKGLISRLKKKDKPETKRAA' A
#
# COMPACT_ATOMS: atom_id res chain seq x y z
N MET A 1 11.41 -22.71 10.20
CA MET A 1 11.70 -21.94 11.43
C MET A 1 10.39 -21.43 12.00
N GLY A 2 10.15 -21.62 13.30
CA GLY A 2 8.94 -21.18 13.99
C GLY A 2 9.02 -19.75 14.50
N ARG A 3 8.02 -19.37 15.30
CA ARG A 3 7.94 -18.06 15.97
C ARG A 3 9.17 -17.87 16.87
N LYS A 4 9.89 -16.76 16.69
CA LYS A 4 11.11 -16.44 17.47
C LYS A 4 10.82 -15.62 18.73
N ASN A 5 9.77 -14.80 18.69
CA ASN A 5 9.40 -13.90 19.78
C ASN A 5 7.96 -14.19 20.22
N TRP A 6 7.76 -14.37 21.52
CA TRP A 6 6.43 -14.40 22.13
C TRP A 6 6.15 -13.02 22.70
N CYS A 7 4.94 -12.51 22.48
CA CYS A 7 4.51 -11.23 23.02
C CYS A 7 3.90 -11.51 24.39
N GLU A 8 4.30 -10.76 25.41
CA GLU A 8 3.80 -10.91 26.79
C GLU A 8 2.56 -10.03 27.02
N SER A 9 2.24 -9.14 26.06
CA SER A 9 1.06 -8.29 26.10
C SER A 9 0.48 -8.00 24.70
N VAL A 10 -0.76 -7.51 24.69
CA VAL A 10 -1.43 -7.02 23.46
C VAL A 10 -0.73 -5.78 22.91
N ASP A 11 -0.24 -4.89 23.78
CA ASP A 11 0.47 -3.67 23.36
C ASP A 11 1.77 -3.98 22.61
N GLU A 12 2.52 -4.99 23.06
CA GLU A 12 3.69 -5.48 22.34
C GLU A 12 3.32 -6.05 20.97
N MET A 13 2.24 -6.85 20.91
CA MET A 13 1.75 -7.39 19.64
C MET A 13 1.33 -6.29 18.67
N GLN A 14 0.65 -5.26 19.16
CA GLN A 14 0.21 -4.13 18.35
C GLN A 14 1.41 -3.36 17.83
N ARG A 15 2.40 -3.06 18.67
CA ARG A 15 3.62 -2.36 18.28
C ARG A 15 4.40 -3.10 17.19
N ASP A 16 4.55 -4.41 17.32
CA ASP A 16 5.22 -5.24 16.32
C ASP A 16 4.45 -5.28 14.99
N SER A 17 3.12 -5.39 15.07
CA SER A 17 2.24 -5.35 13.90
C SER A 17 2.34 -4.01 13.17
N ASP A 18 2.27 -2.90 13.90
CA ASP A 18 2.37 -1.55 13.34
C ASP A 18 3.74 -1.32 12.70
N ALA A 19 4.81 -1.75 13.35
CA ALA A 19 6.17 -1.67 12.82
C ALA A 19 6.32 -2.47 11.53
N TYR A 20 5.78 -3.70 11.50
CA TYR A 20 5.78 -4.54 10.31
C TYR A 20 5.02 -3.89 9.15
N LEU A 21 3.78 -3.46 9.39
CA LEU A 21 2.93 -2.84 8.38
C LEU A 21 3.55 -1.55 7.84
N TYR A 22 4.13 -0.72 8.70
CA TYR A 22 4.83 0.49 8.29
C TYR A 22 5.99 0.18 7.34
N ARG A 23 6.85 -0.79 7.71
CA ARG A 23 7.97 -1.21 6.87
C ARG A 23 7.51 -1.79 5.55
N PHE A 24 6.52 -2.68 5.57
CA PHE A 24 5.99 -3.33 4.37
C PHE A 24 5.39 -2.31 3.39
N ASN A 25 4.60 -1.37 3.91
CA ASN A 25 3.85 -0.41 3.10
C ASN A 25 4.69 0.78 2.63
N ASN A 26 5.77 1.15 3.33
CA ASN A 26 6.49 2.41 3.06
C ASN A 26 7.99 2.25 2.78
N LYS A 27 8.62 1.14 3.16
CA LYS A 27 10.07 1.00 3.03
C LYS A 27 10.50 -0.09 2.06
N ARG A 28 9.64 -1.08 1.82
CA ARG A 28 9.98 -2.19 0.95
C ARG A 28 9.47 -1.92 -0.47
N PRO A 29 10.36 -1.71 -1.47
CA PRO A 29 9.95 -1.72 -2.86
C PRO A 29 9.49 -3.13 -3.24
N HIS A 30 8.39 -3.25 -3.96
CA HIS A 30 7.85 -4.55 -4.40
C HIS A 30 7.98 -4.71 -5.90
N GLN A 31 8.27 -5.93 -6.34
CA GLN A 31 8.33 -6.33 -7.75
C GLN A 31 7.06 -7.09 -8.18
N ALA A 32 5.96 -6.95 -7.44
CA ALA A 32 4.69 -7.54 -7.82
C ALA A 32 4.12 -6.83 -9.08
N ARG A 33 3.10 -7.43 -9.69
CA ARG A 33 2.46 -6.91 -10.91
C ARG A 33 2.09 -5.42 -10.76
N ASN A 34 2.51 -4.61 -11.73
CA ASN A 34 2.27 -3.15 -11.79
C ASN A 34 2.84 -2.32 -10.63
N MET A 35 3.77 -2.89 -9.84
CA MET A 35 4.42 -2.13 -8.78
C MET A 35 5.58 -1.27 -9.31
N ASP A 36 6.25 -1.67 -10.40
CA ASP A 36 7.39 -0.95 -10.99
C ASP A 36 8.48 -0.59 -9.94
N GLY A 37 8.69 -1.44 -8.93
CA GLY A 37 9.60 -1.16 -7.82
C GLY A 37 9.09 -0.13 -6.79
N ARG A 38 7.87 0.37 -6.92
CA ARG A 38 7.24 1.25 -5.92
C ARG A 38 6.91 0.48 -4.64
N THR A 39 6.76 1.24 -3.57
CA THR A 39 6.15 0.77 -2.33
C THR A 39 4.62 0.70 -2.46
N PRO A 40 3.92 -0.09 -1.64
CA PRO A 40 2.46 -0.19 -1.70
C PRO A 40 1.77 1.16 -1.43
N SER A 41 2.32 1.97 -0.51
CA SER A 41 1.75 3.27 -0.20
C SER A 41 1.86 4.26 -1.37
N GLU A 42 2.97 4.25 -2.11
CA GLU A 42 3.13 5.06 -3.32
C GLU A 42 2.15 4.65 -4.42
N ALA A 43 2.03 3.34 -4.67
CA ALA A 43 1.09 2.82 -5.65
C ALA A 43 -0.36 3.20 -5.29
N PHE A 44 -0.73 3.07 -4.02
CA PHE A 44 -2.06 3.44 -3.52
C PHE A 44 -2.35 4.94 -3.69
N LYS A 45 -1.43 5.81 -3.28
CA LYS A 45 -1.56 7.27 -3.43
C LYS A 45 -1.68 7.67 -4.90
N LYS A 46 -0.86 7.08 -5.78
CA LYS A 46 -0.97 7.30 -7.23
C LYS A 46 -2.35 6.90 -7.75
N GLY A 47 -2.88 5.76 -7.31
CA GLY A 47 -4.22 5.31 -7.66
C GLY A 47 -5.34 6.27 -7.23
N LEU A 48 -5.24 6.85 -6.04
CA LEU A 48 -6.18 7.89 -5.57
C LEU A 48 -6.15 9.13 -6.46
N ILE A 49 -4.95 9.66 -6.75
CA ILE A 49 -4.79 10.84 -7.61
C ILE A 49 -5.35 10.58 -9.01
N SER A 50 -5.04 9.42 -9.59
CA SER A 50 -5.55 9.04 -10.91
C SER A 50 -7.08 8.96 -10.94
N ARG A 51 -7.72 8.45 -9.87
CA ARG A 51 -9.18 8.42 -9.76
C ARG A 51 -9.80 9.82 -9.68
N LEU A 52 -9.21 10.71 -8.89
CA LEU A 52 -9.69 12.11 -8.77
C LEU A 52 -9.62 12.81 -10.14
N LYS A 53 -8.47 12.71 -10.82
CA LYS A 53 -8.30 13.29 -12.17
C LYS A 53 -9.27 12.76 -13.22
N LYS A 54 -9.76 11.52 -13.08
CA LYS A 54 -10.78 10.95 -13.97
C LYS A 54 -12.16 11.56 -13.70
N LYS A 55 -12.46 11.88 -12.45
CA LYS A 55 -13.74 12.50 -12.04
C LYS A 55 -13.88 13.93 -12.57
N ASP A 56 -12.77 14.64 -12.71
CA ASP A 56 -12.73 16.03 -13.19
C ASP A 56 -12.76 16.17 -14.73
N LYS A 57 -12.55 15.07 -15.48
CA LYS A 57 -12.65 15.09 -16.94
C LYS A 57 -14.05 14.70 -17.39
N PRO A 58 -14.76 15.51 -18.19
CA PRO A 58 -16.03 15.09 -18.76
C PRO A 58 -15.77 13.86 -19.65
N GLU A 59 -16.56 12.81 -19.46
CA GLU A 59 -16.54 11.63 -20.33
C GLU A 59 -16.85 12.08 -21.75
N THR A 60 -15.82 12.19 -22.58
CA THR A 60 -15.98 12.42 -24.01
C THR A 60 -16.59 11.14 -24.58
N LYS A 61 -17.91 11.15 -24.77
CA LYS A 61 -18.62 10.09 -25.49
C LYS A 61 -17.95 9.94 -26.85
N ARG A 62 -17.41 8.76 -27.15
CA ARG A 62 -16.97 8.43 -28.51
C ARG A 62 -18.23 8.39 -29.36
N ALA A 63 -18.32 9.28 -30.34
CA ALA A 63 -19.31 9.20 -31.40
C ALA A 63 -19.02 7.93 -32.23
N ALA A 64 -20.05 7.11 -32.41
CA ALA A 64 -20.06 5.98 -33.34
C ALA A 64 -20.60 6.46 -34.70
#